data_AF-A0A2S5NP73-F1
#
_entry.id   AF-A0A2S5NP73-F1
#
_cell.length_a   1.000
_cell.length_b   1.000
_cell.length_c   1.000
_cell.angle_alpha   90.00
_cell.angle_beta   90.00
_cell.angle_gamma   90.00
#
_symmetry.space_group_name_H-M   'P 1'
#
loop_
_entity.id
_entity.type
_entity.pdbx_description
1 polymer ?
#
loop_
_entity_poly.entity_id
_entity_poly.type
_entity_poly.pdbx_seq_one_letter_code
_entity_poly.pdbx_strand_id
1 'polypeptide(L)' 'EEAKKIVENLRNWVGKEIGPIAKPDEIRFGDNLPKTRSGKIMRRLLRSLAKGEEITSDISTLDNPAILEQLKEVIK' A
#
# COMPACT_ATOMS: atom_id res chain seq x y z
N GLU A 1 17.45 -8.25 -4.44
CA GLU A 1 18.45 -7.17 -4.45
C GLU A 1 17.90 -5.81 -4.87
N GLU A 2 17.46 -5.62 -6.13
CA GLU A 2 17.03 -4.28 -6.60
C GLU A 2 15.84 -3.70 -5.82
N ALA A 3 14.80 -4.50 -5.57
CA ALA A 3 13.64 -4.07 -4.80
C ALA A 3 14.00 -3.59 -3.39
N LYS A 4 14.95 -4.26 -2.71
CA LYS A 4 15.41 -3.87 -1.37
C LYS A 4 16.12 -2.52 -1.37
N LYS A 5 16.93 -2.27 -2.40
CA LYS A 5 17.58 -0.97 -2.61
C LYS A 5 16.56 0.15 -2.83
N ILE A 6 15.50 -0.10 -3.61
CA ILE A 6 14.41 0.86 -3.81
C ILE A 6 13.69 1.16 -2.49
N VAL A 7 13.37 0.12 -1.71
CA VAL A 7 12.74 0.27 -0.38
C VAL A 7 13.59 1.16 0.53
N GLU A 8 14.89 0.87 0.64
CA GLU A 8 15.81 1.66 1.45
C GLU A 8 15.86 3.13 1.00
N ASN A 9 15.96 3.37 -0.31
CA ASN A 9 15.95 4.71 -0.88
C ASN A 9 14.66 5.47 -0.52
N LEU A 10 13.49 4.84 -0.67
CA LEU A 10 12.20 5.45 -0.36
C LEU A 10 12.08 5.77 1.14
N ARG A 11 12.48 4.84 2.02
CA ARG A 11 12.46 5.06 3.48
C ARG A 11 13.39 6.21 3.87
N ASN A 12 14.59 6.26 3.31
CA ASN A 12 15.55 7.32 3.59
C ASN A 12 15.07 8.67 3.06
N TRP A 13 14.43 8.69 1.90
CA TRP A 13 13.81 9.89 1.34
C TRP A 13 12.71 10.43 2.25
N VAL A 14 11.76 9.59 2.68
CA VAL A 14 10.71 10.03 3.64
C VAL A 14 11.32 10.52 4.96
N GLY A 15 12.34 9.83 5.46
CA GLY A 15 13.06 10.24 6.66
C GLY A 15 13.77 11.59 6.54
N LYS A 16 14.21 11.97 5.32
CA LYS A 16 14.81 13.27 5.03
C LYS A 16 13.76 14.37 4.91
N GLU A 17 12.64 14.10 4.25
CA GLU A 17 11.61 15.12 3.95
C GLU A 17 10.69 15.42 5.16
N ILE A 18 10.38 14.41 5.98
CA ILE A 18 9.43 14.55 7.11
C ILE A 18 10.14 14.38 8.46
N GLY A 19 11.07 13.43 8.54
CA GLY A 19 11.86 13.13 9.74
C GLY A 19 11.90 11.64 10.09
N PRO A 20 12.79 11.23 11.02
CA PRO A 20 13.01 9.81 11.33
C PRO A 20 11.77 9.05 11.78
N ILE A 21 10.82 9.72 12.47
CA ILE A 21 9.58 9.13 12.97
C ILE A 21 8.59 8.76 11.85
N ALA A 22 8.71 9.37 10.68
CA ALA A 22 7.81 9.15 9.55
C ALA A 22 8.29 8.06 8.59
N LYS A 23 9.44 7.44 8.84
CA LYS A 23 9.96 6.36 7.99
C LYS A 23 8.95 5.21 7.96
N PRO A 24 8.44 4.80 6.78
CA PRO A 24 7.48 3.70 6.70
C PRO A 24 8.11 2.41 7.18
N ASP A 25 7.45 1.67 8.08
CA ASP A 25 7.94 0.37 8.57
C ASP A 25 7.89 -0.73 7.52
N GLU A 26 6.87 -0.72 6.67
CA GLU A 26 6.68 -1.64 5.56
C GLU A 26 6.41 -0.86 4.27
N ILE A 27 6.94 -1.35 3.15
CA ILE A 27 6.60 -0.87 1.81
C ILE A 27 6.12 -2.07 1.01
N ARG A 28 4.90 -1.98 0.48
CA ARG A 28 4.27 -3.02 -0.35
C ARG A 28 4.18 -2.51 -1.78
N PHE A 29 4.59 -3.34 -2.72
CA PHE A 29 4.49 -3.04 -4.14
C PHE A 29 3.25 -3.73 -4.71
N GLY A 30 2.61 -3.07 -5.65
CA GLY A 30 1.53 -3.62 -6.44
C GLY A 30 1.43 -2.85 -7.74
N ASP A 31 0.76 -3.43 -8.73
CA ASP A 31 0.71 -2.85 -10.07
C ASP A 31 -0.07 -1.54 -10.10
N ASN A 32 -0.98 -1.35 -9.14
CA ASN A 32 -1.84 -0.17 -9.02
C ASN A 32 -2.43 -0.10 -7.58
N LEU A 33 -3.24 0.93 -7.29
CA LEU A 33 -3.93 1.10 -6.02
C LEU A 33 -5.41 0.71 -6.12
N PRO A 34 -6.06 0.32 -5.00
CA PRO A 34 -7.50 0.10 -4.97
C PRO A 34 -8.23 1.42 -5.22
N LYS A 35 -8.76 1.57 -6.43
CA LYS A 35 -9.45 2.79 -6.88
C LYS A 35 -10.90 2.48 -7.23
N THR A 36 -11.78 3.44 -6.95
CA THR A 36 -13.14 3.42 -7.48
C THR A 36 -13.13 3.59 -8.99
N ARG A 37 -14.24 3.28 -9.67
CA ARG A 37 -14.44 3.61 -11.10
C ARG A 37 -14.28 5.10 -11.44
N SER A 38 -14.41 5.97 -10.44
CA SER A 38 -14.14 7.42 -10.55
C SER A 38 -12.70 7.82 -10.22
N GLY A 39 -11.81 6.85 -9.97
CA GLY A 39 -10.39 7.05 -9.71
C GLY A 39 -10.02 7.39 -8.26
N LYS A 40 -10.98 7.45 -7.33
CA LYS A 40 -10.69 7.75 -5.92
C LYS A 40 -10.00 6.55 -5.26
N ILE A 41 -8.87 6.79 -4.61
CA ILE A 41 -8.15 5.75 -3.86
C ILE A 41 -8.93 5.39 -2.59
N MET A 42 -9.30 4.12 -2.46
CA MET A 42 -10.03 3.59 -1.32
C MET A 42 -9.08 3.24 -0.16
N ARG A 43 -8.49 4.28 0.45
CA ARG A 43 -7.47 4.12 1.51
C ARG A 43 -7.90 3.27 2.71
N ARG A 44 -9.21 3.18 2.99
CA ARG A 44 -9.72 2.29 4.05
C ARG A 44 -9.38 0.81 3.81
N LEU A 45 -9.37 0.37 2.55
CA LEU A 45 -9.03 -1.00 2.18
C LEU A 45 -7.55 -1.27 2.45
N LEU A 46 -6.69 -0.31 2.07
CA LEU A 46 -5.25 -0.36 2.38
C LEU A 46 -5.00 -0.44 3.90
N ARG A 47 -5.82 0.24 4.72
CA ARG A 47 -5.71 0.16 6.17
C ARG A 47 -6.06 -1.23 6.70
N SER A 48 -7.15 -1.84 6.23
CA SER A 48 -7.51 -3.21 6.62
C SER A 48 -6.44 -4.21 6.19
N LEU A 49 -5.90 -4.08 4.98
CA LEU A 49 -4.79 -4.91 4.48
C LEU A 49 -3.50 -4.74 5.31
N ALA A 50 -3.17 -3.51 5.69
CA ALA A 50 -2.00 -3.24 6.53
C ALA A 50 -2.13 -3.90 7.92
N LYS A 51 -3.35 -3.97 8.46
CA LYS A 51 -3.65 -4.64 9.73
C LYS A 51 -3.82 -6.15 9.63
N GLY A 52 -3.91 -6.72 8.43
CA GLY A 52 -4.28 -8.13 8.23
C GLY A 52 -5.72 -8.46 8.61
N GLU A 53 -6.59 -7.45 8.68
CA GLU A 53 -8.02 -7.62 8.97
C GLU A 53 -8.79 -7.99 7.69
N GLU A 54 -9.86 -8.77 7.84
CA GLU A 54 -10.77 -9.07 6.74
C GLU A 54 -11.50 -7.81 6.27
N ILE A 55 -11.65 -7.66 4.96
CA ILE A 55 -12.30 -6.49 4.36
C ILE A 55 -13.82 -6.66 4.46
N THR A 56 -14.42 -6.00 5.43
CA THR A 56 -15.88 -6.03 5.66
C THR A 56 -16.64 -4.89 4.98
N SER A 57 -15.94 -3.92 4.38
CA SER A 57 -16.55 -2.69 3.90
C SER A 57 -16.72 -2.68 2.38
N ASP A 58 -17.89 -2.22 1.92
CA ASP A 58 -18.39 -2.36 0.53
C ASP A 58 -17.36 -2.08 -0.57
N ILE A 59 -17.09 -3.04 -1.44
CA ILE A 59 -16.14 -2.92 -2.55
C ILE A 59 -16.84 -2.86 -3.92
N SER A 60 -18.16 -2.70 -3.98
CA SER A 60 -18.97 -2.69 -5.22
C SER A 60 -18.51 -1.66 -6.27
N THR A 61 -17.91 -0.57 -5.82
CA THR A 61 -17.43 0.53 -6.67
C THR A 61 -15.97 0.40 -7.09
N LEU A 62 -15.28 -0.64 -6.61
CA LEU A 62 -13.88 -0.92 -6.92
C LEU A 62 -13.74 -1.28 -8.40
N ASP A 63 -12.74 -0.70 -9.06
CA ASP A 63 -12.50 -0.91 -10.49
C ASP A 63 -11.89 -2.29 -10.76
N ASN A 64 -10.90 -2.69 -9.94
CA ASN A 64 -10.26 -4.00 -10.03
C ASN A 64 -10.09 -4.63 -8.64
N PRO A 65 -10.89 -5.66 -8.30
CA PRO A 65 -10.77 -6.39 -7.03
C PRO A 65 -9.48 -7.20 -6.86
N ALA A 66 -8.86 -7.68 -7.93
CA ALA A 66 -7.67 -8.53 -7.86
C ALA A 66 -6.45 -7.82 -7.21
N ILE A 67 -6.47 -6.49 -7.20
CA ILE A 67 -5.42 -5.68 -6.59
C ILE A 67 -5.28 -5.87 -5.09
N LEU A 68 -6.38 -6.27 -4.43
CA LEU A 68 -6.40 -6.48 -2.98
C LEU A 68 -5.54 -7.69 -2.60
N GLU A 69 -5.51 -8.72 -3.43
CA GLU A 69 -4.67 -9.90 -3.20
C GLU A 69 -3.20 -9.58 -3.43
N GLN A 70 -2.85 -8.83 -4.47
CA GLN A 70 -1.47 -8.41 -4.73
C GLN A 70 -0.87 -7.61 -3.56
N LEU A 71 -1.68 -6.72 -2.94
CA LEU A 71 -1.23 -5.85 -1.85
C LEU A 71 -1.17 -6.53 -0.47
N LYS A 72 -1.55 -7.82 -0.37
CA LYS A 72 -1.34 -8.61 0.85
C LYS A 72 0.12 -9.04 0.99
N GLU A 73 0.87 -9.14 -0.10
CA GLU A 73 2.26 -9.56 -0.05
C GLU A 73 3.16 -8.43 0.44
N VAL A 74 4.01 -8.76 1.43
CA VAL A 74 5.01 -7.83 1.98
C VAL A 74 6.37 -8.22 1.44
N ILE A 75 7.06 -7.26 0.82
CA ILE A 75 8.48 -7.44 0.48
C ILE A 75 9.28 -7.24 1.78
N LYS A 76 9.89 -8.34 2.27
CA LYS A 76 10.81 -8.33 3.41
C LYS A 76 12.26 -8.11 2.98
#